data_AF-A0A9D6MF75-F1
#
_entry.id   AF-A0A9D6MF75-F1
#
_cell.length_a   1.000
_cell.length_b   1.000
_cell.length_c   1.000
_cell.angle_alpha   90.00
_cell.angle_beta   90.00
_cell.angle_gamma   90.00
#
_symmetry.space_group_name_H-M   'P 1'
#
loop_
_entity.id
_entity.type
_entity.pdbx_description
1 polymer ?
#
loop_
_entity_poly.entity_id
_entity_poly.type
_entity_poly.pdbx_seq_one_letter_code
_entity_poly.pdbx_strand_id
1 'polypeptide(L)'
;MIVYPNERAADVVNLLGPNADANANYMNALAKAQAETQSMPTNEQKAFAWFNVGTSLNSLGRYEDAAKAYDQARAFNELPWRMLWYQTGPYRAYYQAKRYDDVISLSSSVLNLVEIEESYYWRGWAFYSQGYVEAAANDFRAALKAHPNWGPALDALNTLGATP
;
A
#
# COMPACT_ATOMS: atom_id res chain seq x y z
N MET A 1 1.66 -9.72 13.62
CA MET A 1 2.71 -10.74 13.81
C MET A 1 2.51 -11.36 15.19
N ILE A 2 2.27 -12.66 15.27
CA ILE A 2 2.24 -13.37 16.56
C ILE A 2 3.68 -13.82 16.81
N VAL A 3 4.31 -13.31 17.87
CA VAL A 3 5.66 -13.74 18.27
C VAL A 3 5.50 -14.90 19.24
N TYR A 4 6.07 -16.05 18.89
CA TYR A 4 6.01 -17.27 19.71
C TYR A 4 7.34 -18.02 19.66
N PRO A 5 7.71 -18.75 20.73
CA PRO A 5 8.87 -19.64 20.72
C PRO A 5 8.72 -20.74 19.68
N ASN A 6 9.83 -21.14 19.02
CA ASN A 6 9.78 -22.12 17.92
C ASN A 6 9.13 -23.45 18.33
N GLU A 7 9.30 -23.89 19.57
CA GLU A 7 8.68 -25.09 20.12
C GLU A 7 7.14 -25.04 20.17
N ARG A 8 6.56 -23.84 20.10
CA ARG A 8 5.10 -23.61 20.08
C ARG A 8 4.54 -23.42 18.67
N ALA A 9 5.38 -23.55 17.63
CA ALA A 9 4.94 -23.33 16.25
C ALA A 9 3.79 -24.26 15.84
N ALA A 10 3.85 -25.53 16.21
CA ALA A 10 2.80 -26.51 15.92
C ALA A 10 1.48 -26.13 16.61
N ASP A 11 1.53 -25.68 17.86
CA ASP A 11 0.34 -25.24 18.60
C ASP A 11 -0.32 -24.03 17.95
N VAL A 12 0.49 -23.07 17.48
CA VAL A 12 0.01 -21.87 16.79
C VAL A 12 -0.62 -22.22 15.45
N VAL A 13 0.02 -23.08 14.64
CA VAL A 13 -0.55 -23.54 13.37
C VAL A 13 -1.87 -24.28 13.59
N ASN A 14 -1.94 -25.16 14.60
CA ASN A 14 -3.16 -25.87 14.95
C ASN A 14 -4.29 -24.92 15.39
N LEU A 15 -3.96 -23.88 16.16
CA LEU A 15 -4.92 -22.88 16.59
C LEU A 15 -5.44 -22.02 15.43
N LEU A 16 -4.57 -21.66 14.49
CA LEU A 16 -4.93 -20.90 13.29
C LEU A 16 -5.75 -21.76 12.31
N GLY A 17 -5.54 -23.07 12.30
CA GLY A 17 -6.24 -24.01 11.44
C GLY A 17 -6.12 -23.58 9.97
N PRO A 18 -7.24 -23.47 9.21
CA PRO A 18 -7.21 -23.00 7.83
C PRO A 18 -6.60 -21.61 7.61
N ASN A 19 -6.57 -20.77 8.66
CA ASN A 19 -5.96 -19.43 8.58
C ASN A 19 -4.43 -19.45 8.73
N ALA A 20 -3.82 -20.62 8.95
CA ALA A 20 -2.37 -20.76 8.92
C ALA A 20 -1.82 -20.56 7.49
N ASP A 21 -2.61 -20.91 6.48
CA ASP A 21 -2.30 -20.55 5.09
C ASP A 21 -2.61 -19.07 4.83
N ALA A 22 -1.61 -18.33 4.36
CA ALA A 22 -1.72 -16.89 4.16
C ALA A 22 -2.77 -16.54 3.11
N ASN A 23 -2.88 -17.31 2.02
CA ASN A 23 -3.87 -17.05 0.98
C ASN A 23 -5.29 -17.30 1.47
N ALA A 24 -5.52 -18.40 2.18
CA ALA A 24 -6.80 -18.69 2.82
C ALA A 24 -7.16 -17.61 3.84
N ASN A 25 -6.18 -17.14 4.62
CA ASN A 25 -6.39 -16.04 5.56
C ASN A 25 -6.80 -14.74 4.85
N TYR A 26 -6.11 -14.33 3.78
CA TYR A 26 -6.47 -13.14 3.01
C TYR A 26 -7.82 -13.27 2.31
N MET A 27 -8.18 -14.46 1.82
CA MET A 27 -9.51 -14.72 1.25
C MET A 27 -10.62 -14.60 2.29
N ASN A 28 -10.39 -15.12 3.50
CA ASN A 28 -11.32 -14.97 4.62
C ASN A 28 -11.46 -13.50 5.06
N ALA A 29 -10.35 -12.78 5.16
CA ALA A 29 -10.33 -11.36 5.47
C ALA A 29 -11.06 -10.54 4.40
N LEU A 30 -10.85 -10.86 3.12
CA LEU A 30 -11.55 -10.24 2.01
C LEU A 30 -13.06 -10.45 2.10
N ALA A 31 -13.51 -11.69 2.32
CA ALA A 31 -14.94 -11.99 2.42
C ALA A 31 -15.60 -11.24 3.58
N LYS A 32 -14.92 -11.17 4.74
CA LYS A 32 -15.38 -10.39 5.88
C LYS A 32 -15.47 -8.90 5.54
N ALA A 33 -14.39 -8.32 5.02
CA ALA A 33 -14.36 -6.89 4.68
C ALA A 33 -15.43 -6.52 3.64
N GLN A 34 -15.70 -7.40 2.66
CA GLN A 34 -16.76 -7.21 1.66
C GLN A 34 -18.16 -7.22 2.27
N ALA A 35 -18.43 -8.05 3.28
CA ALA A 35 -19.70 -7.98 3.99
C ALA A 35 -19.83 -6.66 4.77
N GLU A 36 -18.73 -6.20 5.38
CA GLU A 36 -18.68 -4.96 6.15
C GLU A 36 -18.93 -3.71 5.28
N THR A 37 -18.55 -3.72 4.00
CA THR A 37 -18.85 -2.57 3.11
C THR A 37 -20.35 -2.28 2.97
N GLN A 38 -21.19 -3.30 3.18
CA GLN A 38 -22.65 -3.21 3.07
C GLN A 38 -23.32 -3.07 4.44
N SER A 39 -22.82 -3.78 5.46
CA SER A 39 -23.49 -3.88 6.76
C SER A 39 -23.11 -2.78 7.75
N MET A 40 -21.98 -2.09 7.55
CA MET A 40 -21.53 -1.06 8.50
C MET A 40 -22.47 0.15 8.51
N PRO A 41 -22.84 0.69 9.69
CA PRO A 41 -23.86 1.74 9.78
C PRO A 41 -23.34 3.14 9.38
N THR A 42 -22.04 3.43 9.53
CA THR A 42 -21.50 4.76 9.21
C THR A 42 -20.66 4.77 7.94
N ASN A 43 -20.59 5.93 7.28
CA ASN A 43 -19.72 6.14 6.12
C ASN A 43 -18.24 5.91 6.47
N GLU A 44 -17.81 6.33 7.66
CA GLU A 44 -16.45 6.10 8.16
C GLU A 44 -16.13 4.60 8.22
N GLN A 45 -17.01 3.80 8.84
CA GLN A 45 -16.81 2.36 8.94
C GLN A 45 -16.83 1.67 7.56
N LYS A 46 -17.70 2.14 6.64
CA LYS A 46 -17.69 1.67 5.24
C LYS A 46 -16.40 2.04 4.53
N ALA A 47 -15.85 3.24 4.76
CA ALA A 47 -14.57 3.66 4.20
C ALA A 47 -13.44 2.73 4.65
N PHE A 48 -13.36 2.42 5.94
CA PHE A 48 -12.39 1.44 6.46
C PHE A 48 -12.63 0.03 5.92
N ALA A 49 -13.88 -0.41 5.80
CA ALA A 49 -14.20 -1.71 5.21
C ALA A 49 -13.71 -1.81 3.76
N TRP A 50 -13.96 -0.80 2.93
CA TRP A 50 -13.43 -0.72 1.56
C TRP A 50 -11.90 -0.67 1.52
N PHE A 51 -11.27 0.02 2.47
CA PHE A 51 -9.81 0.04 2.60
C PHE A 51 -9.26 -1.36 2.92
N ASN A 52 -9.94 -2.12 3.78
CA ASN A 52 -9.59 -3.49 4.12
C ASN A 52 -9.81 -4.46 2.96
N VAL A 53 -10.85 -4.25 2.14
CA VAL A 53 -11.04 -4.96 0.86
C VAL A 53 -9.84 -4.72 -0.04
N GLY A 54 -9.44 -3.46 -0.24
CA GLY A 54 -8.27 -3.11 -1.04
C GLY A 54 -6.99 -3.76 -0.53
N THR A 55 -6.77 -3.76 0.78
CA THR A 55 -5.58 -4.34 1.42
C THR A 55 -5.51 -5.86 1.26
N SER A 56 -6.64 -6.55 1.40
CA SER A 56 -6.71 -8.00 1.20
C SER A 56 -6.47 -8.37 -0.27
N LEU A 57 -7.08 -7.62 -1.21
CA LEU A 57 -6.89 -7.83 -2.65
C LEU A 57 -5.45 -7.56 -3.10
N ASN A 58 -4.80 -6.53 -2.53
CA ASN A 58 -3.39 -6.22 -2.80
C ASN A 58 -2.47 -7.35 -2.32
N SER A 59 -2.79 -7.95 -1.17
CA SER A 59 -2.05 -9.12 -0.64
C SER A 59 -2.26 -10.38 -1.49
N LEU A 60 -3.44 -10.52 -2.11
CA LEU A 60 -3.78 -11.58 -3.06
C LEU A 60 -3.29 -11.30 -4.50
N GLY A 61 -2.59 -10.18 -4.75
CA GLY A 61 -2.09 -9.80 -6.08
C GLY A 61 -3.17 -9.33 -7.06
N ARG A 62 -4.40 -9.09 -6.59
CA ARG A 62 -5.53 -8.60 -7.40
C ARG A 62 -5.55 -7.08 -7.45
N TYR A 63 -4.54 -6.49 -8.07
CA TYR A 63 -4.24 -5.06 -7.95
C TYR A 63 -5.30 -4.13 -8.58
N GLU A 64 -5.89 -4.49 -9.71
CA GLU A 64 -6.96 -3.67 -10.32
C GLU A 64 -8.20 -3.57 -9.43
N ASP A 65 -8.61 -4.69 -8.83
CA ASP A 65 -9.73 -4.72 -7.88
C ASP A 65 -9.35 -3.98 -6.59
N ALA A 66 -8.10 -4.12 -6.13
CA ALA A 66 -7.61 -3.39 -4.96
C ALA A 66 -7.66 -1.87 -5.18
N ALA A 67 -7.23 -1.40 -6.35
CA ALA A 67 -7.28 0.01 -6.74
C ALA A 67 -8.72 0.55 -6.70
N LYS A 68 -9.69 -0.18 -7.27
CA LYS A 68 -11.11 0.19 -7.22
C LYS A 68 -11.63 0.25 -5.78
N ALA A 69 -11.26 -0.71 -4.93
CA ALA A 69 -11.66 -0.72 -3.53
C ALA A 69 -11.07 0.48 -2.75
N TYR A 70 -9.81 0.85 -3.01
CA TYR A 70 -9.23 2.05 -2.43
C TYR A 70 -9.89 3.34 -2.92
N ASP A 71 -10.34 3.41 -4.18
CA ASP A 71 -11.13 4.54 -4.67
C ASP A 71 -12.46 4.66 -3.92
N GLN A 72 -13.17 3.54 -3.74
CA GLN A 72 -14.41 3.51 -2.96
C GLN A 72 -14.17 3.98 -1.53
N ALA A 73 -13.10 3.50 -0.88
CA ALA A 73 -12.74 3.94 0.47
C ALA A 73 -12.52 5.45 0.55
N ARG A 74 -11.79 6.03 -0.41
CA ARG A 74 -11.47 7.46 -0.46
C ARG A 74 -12.67 8.32 -0.83
N ALA A 75 -13.62 7.80 -1.61
CA ALA A 75 -14.83 8.53 -2.03
C ALA A 75 -15.74 8.93 -0.85
N PHE A 76 -15.67 8.21 0.27
CA PHE A 76 -16.38 8.60 1.49
C PHE A 76 -15.82 9.88 2.14
N ASN A 77 -14.55 10.22 1.90
CA ASN A 77 -13.85 11.34 2.54
C ASN A 77 -13.84 11.28 4.09
N GLU A 78 -13.89 10.07 4.65
CA GLU A 78 -13.88 9.82 6.11
C GLU A 78 -12.55 9.21 6.58
N LEU A 79 -11.64 8.89 5.65
CA LEU A 79 -10.34 8.32 6.03
C LEU A 79 -9.49 9.38 6.73
N PRO A 80 -8.79 9.03 7.83
CA PRO A 80 -7.89 9.96 8.50
C PRO A 80 -6.83 10.50 7.53
N TRP A 81 -6.56 11.80 7.59
CA TRP A 81 -5.60 12.45 6.68
C TRP A 81 -4.17 11.85 6.75
N ARG A 82 -3.81 11.23 7.88
CA ARG A 82 -2.53 10.53 8.09
C ARG A 82 -2.52 9.07 7.64
N MET A 83 -3.62 8.56 7.07
CA MET A 83 -3.76 7.13 6.74
C MET A 83 -2.58 6.63 5.89
N LEU A 84 -2.19 7.39 4.87
CA LEU A 84 -1.13 7.02 3.94
C LEU A 84 0.29 7.15 4.49
N TRP A 85 0.46 7.72 5.70
CA TRP A 85 1.77 7.75 6.36
C TRP A 85 2.23 6.36 6.80
N TYR A 86 1.26 5.47 7.07
CA TYR A 86 1.52 4.12 7.55
C TYR A 86 0.96 3.03 6.63
N GLN A 87 0.05 3.40 5.72
CA GLN A 87 -0.67 2.46 4.86
C GLN A 87 -0.45 2.81 3.38
N THR A 88 0.66 2.35 2.83
CA THR A 88 1.10 2.64 1.44
C THR A 88 0.49 1.70 0.40
N GLY A 89 -0.40 0.79 0.83
CA GLY A 89 -1.10 -0.16 -0.03
C GLY A 89 -1.74 0.44 -1.29
N PRO A 90 -2.41 1.61 -1.22
CA PRO A 90 -2.97 2.27 -2.40
C PRO A 90 -1.94 2.57 -3.50
N TYR A 91 -0.73 3.02 -3.14
CA TYR A 91 0.32 3.30 -4.15
C TYR A 91 0.68 2.06 -4.94
N ARG A 92 0.93 0.94 -4.26
CA ARG A 92 1.23 -0.35 -4.89
C ARG A 92 0.08 -0.79 -5.79
N ALA A 93 -1.16 -0.71 -5.31
CA ALA A 93 -2.32 -1.13 -6.07
C ALA A 93 -2.51 -0.29 -7.34
N TYR A 94 -2.43 1.04 -7.25
CA TYR A 94 -2.52 1.94 -8.40
C TYR A 94 -1.36 1.72 -9.38
N TYR A 95 -0.13 1.60 -8.88
CA TYR A 95 1.04 1.36 -9.72
C TYR A 95 0.92 0.06 -10.52
N GLN A 96 0.59 -1.05 -9.86
CA GLN A 96 0.45 -2.35 -10.51
C GLN A 96 -0.76 -2.40 -11.46
N ALA A 97 -1.80 -1.62 -11.17
CA ALA A 97 -2.93 -1.40 -12.07
C ALA A 97 -2.61 -0.40 -13.21
N LYS A 98 -1.35 0.04 -13.36
CA LYS A 98 -0.87 1.01 -14.36
C LYS A 98 -1.53 2.40 -14.27
N ARG A 99 -2.12 2.72 -13.11
CA ARG A 99 -2.72 4.02 -12.81
C ARG A 99 -1.66 4.96 -12.24
N TYR A 100 -0.64 5.26 -13.06
CA TYR A 100 0.52 6.03 -12.62
C TYR A 100 0.16 7.46 -12.23
N ASP A 101 -0.77 8.10 -12.94
CA ASP A 101 -1.26 9.44 -12.59
C ASP A 101 -1.91 9.49 -11.20
N ASP A 102 -2.62 8.41 -10.80
CA ASP A 102 -3.21 8.31 -9.47
C ASP A 102 -2.15 8.14 -8.38
N VAL A 103 -1.06 7.40 -8.67
CA VAL A 103 0.09 7.32 -7.77
C VAL A 103 0.71 8.70 -7.60
N ILE A 104 0.96 9.42 -8.71
CA ILE A 104 1.58 10.75 -8.70
C ILE A 104 0.71 11.76 -7.96
N SER A 105 -0.59 11.79 -8.26
CA SER A 105 -1.54 12.69 -7.61
C SER A 105 -1.63 12.42 -6.11
N LEU A 106 -1.81 11.15 -5.72
CA LEU A 106 -1.95 10.79 -4.31
C LEU A 106 -0.67 11.04 -3.51
N SER A 107 0.49 10.62 -4.02
CA SER A 107 1.78 10.85 -3.37
C SER A 107 2.09 12.34 -3.26
N SER A 108 1.84 13.13 -4.30
CA SER A 108 2.05 14.59 -4.26
C SER A 108 1.15 15.25 -3.22
N SER A 109 -0.10 14.80 -3.07
CA SER A 109 -1.00 15.33 -2.04
C SER A 109 -0.48 15.06 -0.62
N VAL A 110 0.15 13.90 -0.39
CA VAL A 110 0.80 13.56 0.89
C VAL A 110 2.05 14.41 1.10
N LEU A 111 2.90 14.51 0.06
CA LEU A 111 4.17 15.26 0.11
C LEU A 111 3.99 16.76 0.32
N ASN A 112 2.83 17.32 -0.03
CA ASN A 112 2.47 18.70 0.31
C ASN A 112 2.24 18.92 1.82
N LEU A 113 2.01 17.86 2.58
CA LEU A 113 1.73 17.91 4.01
C LEU A 113 2.93 17.42 4.84
N VAL A 114 3.65 16.41 4.34
CA VAL A 114 4.79 15.81 5.02
C VAL A 114 5.72 15.12 4.03
N GLU A 115 7.02 15.30 4.21
CA GLU A 115 8.04 14.56 3.45
C GLU A 115 8.17 13.15 4.05
N ILE A 116 7.77 12.13 3.28
CA ILE A 116 7.86 10.70 3.67
C ILE A 116 8.50 9.94 2.50
N GLU A 117 9.50 9.13 2.79
CA GLU A 117 10.32 8.41 1.83
C GLU A 117 9.49 7.48 0.92
N GLU A 118 8.48 6.79 1.45
CA GLU A 118 7.62 5.92 0.65
C GLU A 118 6.80 6.68 -0.39
N SER A 119 6.35 7.90 -0.07
CA SER A 119 5.59 8.72 -1.02
C SER A 119 6.47 9.15 -2.19
N TYR A 120 7.71 9.57 -1.91
CA TYR A 120 8.69 9.86 -2.95
C TYR A 120 9.01 8.62 -3.79
N TYR A 121 9.26 7.47 -3.15
CA TYR A 121 9.59 6.24 -3.85
C TYR A 121 8.51 5.77 -4.81
N TRP A 122 7.26 5.73 -4.37
CA TRP A 122 6.16 5.33 -5.25
C TRP A 122 5.93 6.32 -6.38
N ARG A 123 6.06 7.63 -6.10
CA ARG A 123 5.96 8.65 -7.15
C ARG A 123 7.08 8.56 -8.16
N GLY A 124 8.31 8.31 -7.70
CA GLY A 124 9.48 8.11 -8.56
C GLY A 124 9.29 6.94 -9.51
N TRP A 125 8.79 5.79 -9.03
CA TRP A 125 8.47 4.66 -9.89
C TRP A 125 7.37 4.97 -10.91
N ALA A 126 6.33 5.72 -10.51
CA ALA A 126 5.28 6.15 -11.42
C ALA A 126 5.82 7.08 -12.52
N PHE A 127 6.66 8.05 -12.18
CA PHE A 127 7.35 8.90 -13.15
C PHE A 127 8.23 8.10 -14.11
N TYR A 128 9.01 7.15 -13.57
CA TYR A 128 9.86 6.27 -14.38
C TYR A 128 9.02 5.46 -15.39
N SER A 129 7.88 4.92 -14.95
CA SER A 129 6.97 4.14 -15.80
C SER A 129 6.31 4.96 -16.90
N GLN A 130 6.24 6.28 -16.74
CA GLN A 130 5.78 7.22 -17.77
C GLN A 130 6.92 7.79 -18.63
N GLY A 131 8.17 7.38 -18.38
CA GLY A 131 9.36 7.84 -19.13
C GLY A 131 10.01 9.11 -18.57
N TYR A 132 9.54 9.65 -17.45
CA TYR A 132 10.11 10.83 -16.80
C TYR A 132 11.28 10.44 -15.90
N VAL A 133 12.38 9.96 -16.49
CA VAL A 133 13.54 9.39 -15.77
C VAL A 133 14.18 10.39 -14.80
N GLU A 134 14.32 11.66 -15.20
CA GLU A 134 14.96 12.71 -14.38
C GLU A 134 14.10 13.03 -13.14
N ALA A 135 12.78 13.17 -13.31
CA ALA A 135 11.85 13.35 -12.20
C ALA A 135 11.86 12.14 -11.24
N ALA A 136 11.95 10.92 -11.78
CA ALA A 136 12.06 9.71 -10.96
C ALA A 136 13.34 9.70 -10.11
N ALA A 137 14.49 10.02 -10.70
CA ALA A 137 15.75 10.12 -9.97
C ALA A 137 15.70 11.19 -8.87
N ASN A 138 15.08 12.34 -9.14
CA ASN A 138 14.91 13.40 -8.14
C ASN A 138 14.05 12.95 -6.97
N ASP A 139 12.96 12.21 -7.22
CA ASP A 139 12.15 11.63 -6.16
C ASP A 139 12.91 10.59 -5.33
N PHE A 140 13.69 9.70 -5.96
CA PHE A 140 14.48 8.73 -5.20
C PHE A 140 15.57 9.39 -4.34
N ARG A 141 16.20 10.47 -4.81
CA ARG A 141 17.12 11.27 -3.98
C ARG A 141 16.40 11.96 -2.83
N ALA A 142 15.21 12.49 -3.07
CA ALA A 142 14.38 13.08 -2.02
C ALA A 142 13.98 12.03 -0.96
N ALA A 143 13.69 10.79 -1.36
CA ALA A 143 13.47 9.68 -0.45
C ALA A 143 14.69 9.42 0.45
N LEU A 144 15.91 9.47 -0.10
CA LEU A 144 17.15 9.32 0.68
C LEU A 144 17.45 10.51 1.59
N LYS A 145 16.96 11.71 1.27
CA LYS A 145 17.03 12.87 2.17
C LYS A 145 16.11 12.68 3.37
N ALA A 146 14.90 12.16 3.15
CA ALA A 146 13.94 11.85 4.22
C ALA A 146 14.41 10.67 5.10
N HIS A 147 14.96 9.64 4.46
CA HIS A 147 15.48 8.45 5.12
C HIS A 147 16.86 8.08 4.57
N PRO A 148 17.94 8.57 5.21
CA PRO A 148 19.31 8.26 4.78
C PRO A 148 19.60 6.76 4.77
N ASN A 149 20.25 6.28 3.71
CA ASN A 149 20.60 4.86 3.48
C ASN A 149 19.40 3.91 3.33
N TRP A 150 18.23 4.42 2.93
CA TRP A 150 17.09 3.57 2.68
C TRP A 150 17.28 2.71 1.42
N GLY A 151 17.45 1.40 1.62
CA GLY A 151 17.76 0.42 0.57
C GLY A 151 16.88 0.53 -0.69
N PRO A 152 15.54 0.60 -0.57
CA PRO A 152 14.66 0.72 -1.74
C PRO A 152 15.00 1.89 -2.66
N ALA A 153 15.30 3.07 -2.11
CA ALA A 153 15.64 4.24 -2.92
C ALA A 153 17.03 4.13 -3.56
N LEU A 154 18.01 3.55 -2.86
CA LEU A 154 19.33 3.24 -3.42
C LEU A 154 19.23 2.28 -4.61
N ASP A 155 18.47 1.20 -4.45
CA ASP A 155 18.24 0.20 -5.50
C ASP A 155 17.52 0.81 -6.71
N ALA A 156 16.56 1.70 -6.46
CA ALA A 156 15.87 2.43 -7.52
C ALA A 156 16.82 3.34 -8.30
N LEU A 157 17.66 4.13 -7.62
CA LEU A 157 18.67 4.98 -8.28
C LEU A 157 19.68 4.16 -9.09
N ASN A 158 20.15 3.03 -8.54
CA ASN A 158 21.02 2.09 -9.25
C ASN A 158 20.35 1.55 -10.53
N THR A 159 19.06 1.21 -10.47
CA THR A 159 18.28 0.77 -11.64
C THR A 159 18.23 1.84 -12.72
N LEU A 160 18.22 3.12 -12.33
CA LEU A 160 18.24 4.27 -13.25
C LEU A 160 19.65 4.65 -13.71
N GLY A 161 20.71 4.00 -13.20
CA GLY A 161 22.10 4.43 -13.44
C GLY A 161 22.42 5.81 -12.85
N ALA A 162 21.64 6.24 -11.86
CA ALA A 162 21.74 7.55 -11.22
C ALA A 162 22.48 7.43 -9.89
N THR A 163 23.23 8.47 -9.53
CA THR A 163 23.89 8.55 -8.22
C THR A 163 22.90 9.00 -7.14
N PRO A 164 23.01 8.47 -5.91
CA PRO A 164 22.37 8.99 -4.70
C PRO A 164 22.59 10.48 -4.46
#